data_AF-C5BM01-F1
#
_entry.id   AF-C5BM01-F1
#
_cell.length_a   1.000
_cell.length_b   1.000
_cell.length_c   1.000
_cell.angle_alpha   90.00
_cell.angle_beta   90.00
_cell.angle_gamma   90.00
#
_symmetry.space_group_name_H-M   'P 1'
#
loop_
_entity.id
_entity.type
_entity.pdbx_description
1 polymer ?
#
loop_
_entity_poly.entity_id
_entity_poly.type
_entity_poly.pdbx_seq_one_letter_code
_entity_poly.pdbx_strand_id
1 'polypeptide(L)'
;MPNDIAPLILCYESKWNVKGLIFLQENIGWINFSTTISKWEKGSDLFRCKNLEKTLIEYYTQMYGPEGHYNKDTYEAFLDWRIETINNTQWIYHHNVKNPDREASYRLYWQTPISSEHYLTINVSYQVYKESIEAHNAISTFAKRLMGATTIDLSPSAQEQKAAAEKQWPNQKYSEHMEPLRWIRPKKDFVSVEEYFANDDDEK
;
A
#
# COMPACT_ATOMS: atom_id res chain seq x y z
N MET A 1 13.31 -19.71 4.45
CA MET A 1 12.15 -18.84 4.12
C MET A 1 11.78 -19.12 2.68
N PRO A 2 10.59 -19.64 2.37
CA PRO A 2 10.22 -19.88 0.98
C PRO A 2 9.99 -18.51 0.30
N ASN A 3 10.85 -18.20 -0.67
CA ASN A 3 10.78 -17.14 -1.68
C ASN A 3 9.90 -15.92 -1.35
N ASP A 4 10.53 -14.89 -0.76
CA ASP A 4 9.94 -13.55 -0.76
C ASP A 4 9.94 -13.02 -2.21
N ILE A 5 8.77 -13.00 -2.84
CA ILE A 5 8.60 -12.66 -4.26
C ILE A 5 8.83 -11.15 -4.49
N ALA A 6 8.78 -10.35 -3.42
CA ALA A 6 9.08 -8.93 -3.47
C ALA A 6 9.86 -8.48 -2.23
N PRO A 7 11.19 -8.74 -2.17
CA PRO A 7 12.03 -8.26 -1.08
C PRO A 7 11.79 -6.77 -0.84
N LEU A 8 11.35 -6.46 0.38
CA LEU A 8 10.95 -5.12 0.79
C LEU A 8 12.04 -4.50 1.67
N ILE A 9 12.50 -3.32 1.27
CA ILE A 9 13.41 -2.48 2.06
C ILE A 9 12.57 -1.36 2.68
N LEU A 10 12.50 -1.33 4.00
CA LEU A 10 11.94 -0.20 4.73
C LEU A 10 12.98 0.94 4.76
N CYS A 11 12.71 2.03 4.05
CA CYS A 11 13.60 3.18 3.97
C CYS A 11 13.37 4.15 5.14
N TYR A 12 12.10 4.37 5.49
CA TYR A 12 11.70 5.27 6.56
C TYR A 12 10.35 4.85 7.15
N GLU A 13 10.18 5.02 8.46
CA GLU A 13 8.90 4.85 9.15
C GLU A 13 8.75 5.94 10.23
N SER A 14 7.54 6.49 10.36
CA SER A 14 7.16 7.36 11.46
C SER A 14 5.74 7.07 11.91
N LYS A 15 5.56 6.93 13.23
CA LYS A 15 4.28 6.60 13.86
C LYS A 15 3.84 7.73 14.77
N TRP A 16 2.59 8.12 14.65
CA TRP A 16 1.96 9.14 15.47
C TRP A 16 0.66 8.59 16.06
N ASN A 17 0.46 8.82 17.35
CA ASN A 17 -0.84 8.63 17.99
C ASN A 17 -1.66 9.90 17.82
N VAL A 18 -2.90 9.76 17.38
CA VAL A 18 -3.85 10.86 17.30
C VAL A 18 -4.51 11.00 18.66
N LYS A 19 -4.29 12.14 19.31
CA LYS A 19 -4.87 12.44 20.62
C LYS A 19 -6.14 13.26 20.47
N GLY A 20 -7.16 12.91 21.25
CA GLY A 20 -8.39 13.66 21.41
C GLY A 20 -8.15 14.98 22.16
N LEU A 21 -9.22 15.53 22.76
CA LEU A 21 -9.17 16.79 23.48
C LEU A 21 -7.96 16.87 24.43
N ILE A 22 -7.26 18.00 24.41
CA ILE A 22 -5.96 18.23 25.09
C ILE A 22 -6.00 17.81 26.57
N PHE A 23 -7.14 18.02 27.24
CA PHE A 23 -7.32 17.70 28.66
C PHE A 23 -7.58 16.22 28.96
N LEU A 24 -8.11 15.46 27.99
CA LEU A 24 -8.43 14.04 28.16
C LEU A 24 -7.31 13.12 27.66
N GLN A 25 -6.48 13.59 26.72
CA GLN A 25 -5.38 12.84 26.08
C GLN A 25 -5.76 11.42 25.59
N GLU A 26 -7.05 11.20 25.35
CA GLU A 26 -7.59 9.94 24.87
C GLU A 26 -6.95 9.61 23.52
N ASN A 27 -6.54 8.36 23.33
CA ASN A 27 -6.08 7.90 22.03
C ASN A 27 -7.30 7.71 21.14
N ILE A 28 -7.43 8.52 20.09
CA ILE A 28 -8.56 8.45 19.16
C ILE A 28 -8.16 7.82 17.82
N GLY A 29 -6.91 7.40 17.67
CA GLY A 29 -6.42 6.74 16.48
C GLY A 29 -4.92 6.78 16.33
N TRP A 30 -4.42 6.31 15.20
CA TRP A 30 -3.00 6.33 14.88
C TRP A 30 -2.79 6.62 13.40
N ILE A 31 -1.62 7.16 13.08
CA ILE A 31 -1.12 7.37 11.72
C ILE A 31 0.28 6.77 11.67
N ASN A 32 0.53 5.95 10.66
CA ASN A 32 1.85 5.45 10.29
C ASN A 32 2.18 5.94 8.89
N PHE A 33 3.29 6.63 8.74
CA PHE A 33 3.86 6.95 7.44
C PHE A 33 5.08 6.07 7.21
N SER A 34 5.17 5.45 6.04
CA SER A 34 6.35 4.72 5.63
C SER A 34 6.72 4.95 4.18
N THR A 35 8.00 4.79 3.90
CA THR A 35 8.57 4.74 2.55
C THR A 35 9.30 3.42 2.40
N THR A 36 8.94 2.64 1.38
CA THR A 36 9.52 1.32 1.13
C THR A 36 9.93 1.18 -0.33
N ILE A 37 10.99 0.42 -0.57
CA ILE A 37 11.39 -0.02 -1.91
C ILE A 37 11.13 -1.51 -2.00
N SER A 38 10.42 -1.93 -3.04
CA SER A 38 10.18 -3.33 -3.32
C SER A 38 10.92 -3.72 -4.59
N LYS A 39 11.65 -4.84 -4.54
CA LYS A 39 12.28 -5.44 -5.72
C LYS A 39 11.32 -6.44 -6.38
N TRP A 40 11.28 -6.49 -7.71
CA TRP A 40 10.47 -7.44 -8.48
C TRP A 40 11.31 -8.09 -9.57
N GLU A 41 11.81 -9.30 -9.29
CA GLU A 41 12.78 -9.99 -10.16
C GLU A 41 12.13 -10.82 -11.30
N LYS A 42 10.81 -10.79 -11.49
CA LYS A 42 10.12 -11.61 -12.51
C LYS A 42 10.37 -11.20 -13.97
N GLY A 43 11.45 -10.45 -14.24
CA GLY A 43 11.97 -10.20 -15.59
C GLY A 43 11.17 -9.22 -16.44
N SER A 44 10.28 -8.43 -15.84
CA SER A 44 9.49 -7.41 -16.53
C SER A 44 9.95 -6.02 -16.11
N ASP A 45 10.35 -5.17 -17.08
CA ASP A 45 10.75 -3.79 -16.83
C ASP A 45 9.61 -2.99 -16.19
N LEU A 46 9.79 -2.53 -14.95
CA LEU A 46 8.78 -1.79 -14.19
C LEU A 46 8.57 -0.35 -14.69
N PHE A 47 9.47 0.22 -15.49
CA PHE A 47 9.20 1.47 -16.20
C PHE A 47 8.14 1.30 -17.29
N ARG A 48 7.77 0.06 -17.63
CA ARG A 48 6.58 -0.20 -18.44
C ARG A 48 5.32 -0.15 -17.57
N CYS A 49 4.44 0.82 -17.79
CA CYS A 49 3.24 1.07 -16.97
C CYS A 49 2.42 -0.20 -16.71
N LYS A 50 2.14 -0.99 -17.74
CA LYS A 50 1.37 -2.24 -17.63
C LYS A 50 2.08 -3.33 -16.82
N ASN A 51 3.41 -3.33 -16.80
CA ASN A 51 4.17 -4.27 -15.99
C ASN A 51 4.04 -3.90 -14.51
N LEU A 52 4.19 -2.61 -14.16
CA LEU A 52 4.00 -2.18 -12.78
C LEU A 52 2.58 -2.47 -12.28
N GLU A 53 1.54 -2.17 -13.06
CA GLU A 53 0.15 -2.51 -12.69
C GLU A 53 -0.03 -4.00 -12.40
N LYS A 54 0.49 -4.85 -13.29
CA LYS A 54 0.45 -6.30 -13.11
C LYS A 54 1.22 -6.74 -11.85
N THR A 55 2.39 -6.17 -11.62
CA THR A 55 3.19 -6.41 -10.41
C THR A 55 2.41 -6.05 -9.15
N LEU A 56 1.72 -4.91 -9.12
CA LEU A 56 0.90 -4.51 -7.97
C LEU A 56 -0.26 -5.48 -7.75
N ILE A 57 -0.97 -5.87 -8.80
CA ILE A 57 -2.06 -6.87 -8.70
C ILE A 57 -1.53 -8.19 -8.13
N GLU A 58 -0.40 -8.67 -8.64
CA GLU A 58 0.22 -9.90 -8.15
C GLU A 58 0.67 -9.76 -6.70
N TYR A 59 1.28 -8.63 -6.32
CA TYR A 59 1.70 -8.36 -4.94
C TYR A 59 0.50 -8.38 -3.99
N TYR A 60 -0.54 -7.58 -4.25
CA TYR A 60 -1.71 -7.52 -3.37
C TYR A 60 -2.49 -8.84 -3.32
N THR A 61 -2.51 -9.61 -4.41
CA THR A 61 -3.08 -10.96 -4.41
C THR A 61 -2.28 -11.92 -3.51
N GLN A 62 -0.95 -11.84 -3.51
CA GLN A 62 -0.11 -12.64 -2.61
C GLN A 62 -0.20 -12.17 -1.15
N MET A 63 -0.50 -10.90 -0.91
CA MET A 63 -0.66 -10.40 0.46
C MET A 63 -2.04 -10.72 1.04
N TYR A 64 -3.12 -10.58 0.26
CA TYR A 64 -4.51 -10.58 0.78
C TYR A 64 -5.41 -11.65 0.17
N GLY A 65 -4.91 -12.37 -0.85
CA GLY A 65 -5.63 -13.45 -1.51
C GLY A 65 -5.95 -14.65 -0.61
N PRO A 66 -6.66 -15.65 -1.12
CA PRO A 66 -7.00 -16.86 -0.37
C PRO A 66 -5.77 -17.56 0.24
N GLU A 67 -4.69 -17.65 -0.53
CA GLU A 67 -3.39 -18.20 -0.11
C GLU A 67 -2.40 -17.12 0.35
N GLY A 68 -2.91 -15.90 0.61
CA GLY A 68 -2.07 -14.76 0.93
C GLY A 68 -1.61 -14.70 2.39
N HIS A 69 -0.57 -13.92 2.65
CA HIS A 69 0.01 -13.81 4.00
C HIS A 69 -0.99 -13.32 5.06
N TYR A 70 -1.93 -12.45 4.68
CA TYR A 70 -2.99 -11.93 5.55
C TYR A 70 -4.37 -12.48 5.18
N ASN A 71 -4.45 -13.73 4.76
CA ASN A 71 -5.70 -14.37 4.32
C ASN A 71 -6.81 -14.50 5.39
N LYS A 72 -6.49 -14.24 6.67
CA LYS A 72 -7.44 -14.26 7.80
C LYS A 72 -8.26 -12.97 7.94
N ASP A 73 -7.81 -11.86 7.38
CA ASP A 73 -8.48 -10.56 7.46
C ASP A 73 -9.34 -10.27 6.21
N THR A 74 -10.31 -9.35 6.34
CA THR A 74 -11.02 -8.80 5.17
C THR A 74 -10.24 -7.61 4.61
N TYR A 75 -10.04 -7.59 3.29
CA TYR A 75 -9.40 -6.49 2.57
C TYR A 75 -10.17 -6.07 1.33
N GLU A 76 -10.23 -4.76 1.13
CA GLU A 76 -10.53 -4.13 -0.16
C GLU A 76 -9.30 -3.34 -0.62
N ALA A 77 -8.83 -3.60 -1.83
CA ALA A 77 -7.65 -2.97 -2.41
C ALA A 77 -7.95 -2.28 -3.73
N PHE A 78 -7.06 -1.37 -4.14
CA PHE A 78 -7.20 -0.53 -5.34
C PHE A 78 -8.46 0.35 -5.35
N LEU A 79 -8.92 0.79 -4.19
CA LEU A 79 -10.00 1.77 -4.09
C LEU A 79 -9.50 3.15 -4.53
N ASP A 80 -10.34 3.90 -5.22
CA ASP A 80 -10.04 5.22 -5.79
C ASP A 80 -8.76 5.26 -6.63
N TRP A 81 -8.52 4.24 -7.45
CA TRP A 81 -7.39 4.19 -8.36
C TRP A 81 -7.36 5.43 -9.26
N ARG A 82 -6.22 6.13 -9.29
CA ARG A 82 -5.96 7.24 -10.21
C ARG A 82 -4.48 7.51 -10.38
N ILE A 83 -4.16 8.24 -11.42
CA ILE A 83 -2.79 8.65 -11.75
C ILE A 83 -2.61 10.10 -11.35
N GLU A 84 -1.66 10.35 -10.46
CA GLU A 84 -1.32 11.69 -9.99
C GLU A 84 0.05 12.09 -10.53
N THR A 85 0.21 13.33 -10.99
CA THR A 85 1.53 13.89 -11.31
C THR A 85 1.91 14.85 -10.20
N ILE A 86 2.95 14.50 -9.45
CA ILE A 86 3.44 15.26 -8.29
C ILE A 86 4.93 15.47 -8.48
N ASN A 87 5.37 16.74 -8.47
CA ASN A 87 6.78 17.11 -8.65
C ASN A 87 7.43 16.41 -9.87
N ASN A 88 6.75 16.47 -11.02
CA ASN A 88 7.16 15.86 -12.30
C ASN A 88 7.29 14.33 -12.30
N THR A 89 6.81 13.65 -11.25
CA THR A 89 6.73 12.18 -11.20
C THR A 89 5.29 11.73 -11.28
N GLN A 90 5.03 10.70 -12.09
CA GLN A 90 3.74 10.05 -12.15
C GLN A 90 3.65 8.97 -11.07
N TRP A 91 2.57 9.00 -10.31
CA TRP A 91 2.28 8.09 -9.23
C TRP A 91 0.98 7.36 -9.50
N ILE A 92 0.97 6.05 -9.27
CA ILE A 92 -0.26 5.30 -9.06
C ILE A 92 -0.72 5.60 -7.64
N TYR A 93 -1.85 6.29 -7.51
CA TYR A 93 -2.54 6.44 -6.24
C TYR A 93 -3.68 5.43 -6.14
N HIS A 94 -3.82 4.83 -4.97
CA HIS A 94 -5.02 4.14 -4.55
C HIS A 94 -5.05 4.05 -3.02
N HIS A 95 -6.15 3.54 -2.47
CA HIS A 95 -6.19 3.16 -1.07
C HIS A 95 -6.72 1.74 -0.88
N ASN A 96 -6.36 1.17 0.28
CA ASN A 96 -6.85 -0.12 0.72
C ASN A 96 -7.52 0.04 2.09
N VAL A 97 -8.55 -0.76 2.35
CA VAL A 97 -9.24 -0.84 3.64
C VAL A 97 -9.12 -2.26 4.17
N LYS A 98 -8.67 -2.38 5.42
CA LYS A 98 -8.70 -3.62 6.21
C LYS A 98 -9.89 -3.57 7.14
N ASN A 99 -10.65 -4.66 7.21
CA ASN A 99 -11.76 -4.87 8.13
C ASN A 99 -12.80 -3.71 8.13
N PRO A 100 -13.39 -3.36 6.96
CA PRO A 100 -14.32 -2.23 6.83
C PRO A 100 -15.53 -2.29 7.78
N ASP A 101 -16.01 -3.50 8.09
CA ASP A 101 -17.20 -3.70 8.95
C ASP A 101 -16.89 -3.82 10.46
N ARG A 102 -15.65 -3.53 10.87
CA ARG A 102 -15.19 -3.62 12.28
C ARG A 102 -14.39 -2.37 12.64
N GLU A 103 -13.10 -2.56 12.90
CA GLU A 103 -12.12 -1.51 13.15
C GLU A 103 -11.36 -1.21 11.86
N ALA A 104 -11.98 -0.39 11.01
CA ALA A 104 -11.46 -0.09 9.69
C ALA A 104 -10.07 0.56 9.78
N SER A 105 -9.07 -0.07 9.16
CA SER A 105 -7.75 0.50 8.98
C SER A 105 -7.53 0.84 7.52
N TYR A 106 -7.20 2.08 7.25
CA TYR A 106 -7.05 2.65 5.93
C TYR A 106 -5.56 2.72 5.57
N ARG A 107 -5.23 2.50 4.30
CA ARG A 107 -3.87 2.64 3.77
C ARG A 107 -3.91 3.40 2.47
N LEU A 108 -3.30 4.58 2.43
CA LEU A 108 -3.17 5.41 1.24
C LEU A 108 -1.82 5.11 0.61
N TYR A 109 -1.80 4.77 -0.68
CA TYR A 109 -0.60 4.37 -1.40
C TYR A 109 -0.31 5.33 -2.55
N TRP A 110 0.98 5.65 -2.70
CA TRP A 110 1.55 6.25 -3.91
C TRP A 110 2.72 5.38 -4.36
N GLN A 111 2.64 4.87 -5.59
CA GLN A 111 3.61 3.91 -6.11
C GLN A 111 4.15 4.37 -7.47
N THR A 112 5.47 4.27 -7.64
CA THR A 112 6.17 4.66 -8.88
C THR A 112 7.39 3.77 -9.11
N PRO A 113 7.75 3.42 -10.35
CA PRO A 113 8.99 2.71 -10.62
C PRO A 113 10.18 3.65 -10.38
N ILE A 114 11.26 3.11 -9.84
CA ILE A 114 12.54 3.82 -9.63
C ILE A 114 13.71 3.13 -10.31
N SER A 115 13.52 1.90 -10.79
CA SER A 115 14.42 1.20 -11.71
C SER A 115 13.58 0.18 -12.50
N SER A 116 14.20 -0.52 -13.46
CA SER A 116 13.56 -1.62 -14.19
C SER A 116 13.04 -2.76 -13.32
N GLU A 117 13.52 -2.87 -12.07
CA GLU A 117 13.21 -3.98 -11.14
C GLU A 117 12.74 -3.49 -9.77
N HIS A 118 12.70 -2.17 -9.53
CA HIS A 118 12.34 -1.63 -8.22
C HIS A 118 11.24 -0.59 -8.35
N TYR A 119 10.28 -0.64 -7.43
CA TYR A 119 9.30 0.42 -7.27
C TYR A 119 9.31 0.96 -5.84
N LEU A 120 9.12 2.27 -5.75
CA LEU A 120 8.96 3.00 -4.50
C LEU A 120 7.49 2.99 -4.12
N THR A 121 7.22 2.75 -2.84
CA THR A 121 5.91 2.94 -2.22
C THR A 121 6.02 3.97 -1.11
N ILE A 122 5.21 5.01 -1.21
CA ILE A 122 4.88 5.88 -0.08
C ILE A 122 3.51 5.45 0.45
N ASN A 123 3.44 5.17 1.74
CA ASN A 123 2.24 4.69 2.42
C ASN A 123 1.90 5.58 3.61
N VAL A 124 0.64 6.02 3.70
CA VAL A 124 0.06 6.56 4.93
C VAL A 124 -1.04 5.62 5.38
N SER A 125 -0.75 4.84 6.42
CA SER A 125 -1.71 3.96 7.07
C SER A 125 -2.30 4.65 8.30
N TYR A 126 -3.58 4.48 8.56
CA TYR A 126 -4.21 5.08 9.73
C TYR A 126 -5.48 4.35 10.16
N GLN A 127 -5.88 4.57 11.40
CA GLN A 127 -7.16 4.15 11.96
C GLN A 127 -7.68 5.27 12.85
N VAL A 128 -8.99 5.51 12.80
CA VAL A 128 -9.68 6.43 13.71
C VAL A 128 -10.67 5.58 14.52
N TYR A 129 -10.53 5.54 15.84
CA TYR A 129 -11.36 4.67 16.70
C TYR A 129 -12.80 5.15 16.81
N LYS A 130 -13.03 6.44 16.53
CA LYS A 130 -14.37 7.04 16.43
C LYS A 130 -14.51 7.67 15.05
N GLU A 131 -15.26 7.01 14.18
CA GLU A 131 -15.43 7.44 12.80
C GLU A 131 -15.83 8.93 12.73
N SER A 132 -15.02 9.71 12.03
CA SER A 132 -15.21 11.14 11.87
C SER A 132 -14.70 11.53 10.50
N ILE A 133 -15.61 11.98 9.65
CA ILE A 133 -15.27 12.43 8.30
C ILE A 133 -14.23 13.56 8.32
N GLU A 134 -14.25 14.39 9.36
CA GLU A 134 -13.27 15.45 9.60
C GLU A 134 -11.87 14.86 9.84
N ALA A 135 -11.76 13.78 10.62
CA ALA A 135 -10.48 13.10 10.85
C ALA A 135 -9.93 12.48 9.56
N HIS A 136 -10.77 11.79 8.77
CA HIS A 136 -10.38 11.26 7.45
C HIS A 136 -9.90 12.38 6.51
N ASN A 137 -10.63 13.49 6.45
CA ASN A 137 -10.28 14.64 5.63
C ASN A 137 -8.97 15.30 6.07
N ALA A 138 -8.75 15.43 7.37
CA ALA A 138 -7.52 15.98 7.92
C ALA A 138 -6.31 15.08 7.59
N ILE A 139 -6.44 13.77 7.72
CA ILE A 139 -5.38 12.80 7.39
C ILE A 139 -5.12 12.79 5.88
N SER A 140 -6.16 12.79 5.05
CA SER A 140 -6.03 12.90 3.60
C SER A 140 -5.30 14.19 3.19
N THR A 141 -5.65 15.32 3.82
CA THR A 141 -4.98 16.61 3.59
C THR A 141 -3.51 16.55 4.01
N PHE A 142 -3.21 15.95 5.16
CA PHE A 142 -1.85 15.73 5.62
C PHE A 142 -1.04 14.89 4.62
N ALA A 143 -1.58 13.76 4.17
CA ALA A 143 -0.93 12.88 3.20
C ALA A 143 -0.67 13.58 1.86
N LYS A 144 -1.62 14.37 1.36
CA LYS A 144 -1.43 15.18 0.14
C LYS A 144 -0.33 16.23 0.30
N ARG A 145 -0.25 16.91 1.46
CA ARG A 145 0.82 17.88 1.74
C ARG A 145 2.19 17.20 1.79
N LEU A 146 2.26 16.04 2.45
CA LEU A 146 3.47 15.21 2.50
C LEU A 146 3.94 14.83 1.10
N MET A 147 3.04 14.34 0.25
CA MET A 147 3.36 14.02 -1.14
C MET A 147 3.79 15.26 -1.94
N GLY A 148 3.13 16.40 -1.75
CA GLY A 148 3.54 17.66 -2.38
C GLY A 148 4.95 18.12 -2.01
N ALA A 149 5.46 17.72 -0.84
CA ALA A 149 6.83 17.98 -0.40
C ALA A 149 7.83 16.89 -0.82
N THR A 150 7.38 15.80 -1.45
CA THR A 150 8.23 14.66 -1.82
C THR A 150 8.90 14.90 -3.17
N THR A 151 10.22 14.74 -3.23
CA THR A 151 11.00 14.76 -4.47
C THR A 151 11.71 13.42 -4.66
N ILE A 152 11.88 13.01 -5.92
CA ILE A 152 12.64 11.80 -6.28
C ILE A 152 13.74 12.20 -7.24
N ASP A 153 14.97 11.93 -6.83
CA ASP A 153 16.13 12.05 -7.69
C ASP A 153 16.63 10.64 -8.05
N LEU A 154 16.40 10.24 -9.30
CA LEU A 154 16.87 8.97 -9.81
C LEU A 154 18.39 9.01 -10.01
N SER A 155 19.07 7.91 -9.68
CA SER A 155 20.49 7.73 -10.01
C SER A 155 20.71 7.79 -11.53
N PRO A 156 21.93 8.11 -12.01
CA PRO A 156 22.21 8.17 -13.44
C PRO A 156 21.80 6.90 -14.20
N SER A 157 22.08 5.72 -13.63
CA SER A 157 21.69 4.44 -14.23
C SER A 157 20.17 4.26 -14.29
N ALA A 158 19.43 4.69 -13.27
CA ALA A 158 17.96 4.64 -13.29
C ALA A 158 17.36 5.63 -14.30
N GLN A 159 17.98 6.80 -14.50
CA GLN A 159 17.58 7.75 -15.54
C GLN A 159 17.80 7.17 -16.94
N GLU A 160 18.93 6.50 -17.17
CA GLU A 160 19.21 5.80 -18.43
C GLU A 160 18.20 4.69 -18.72
N GLN A 161 17.86 3.87 -17.71
CA GLN A 161 16.82 2.84 -17.82
C GLN A 161 15.46 3.45 -18.17
N LYS A 162 15.05 4.51 -17.47
CA LYS A 162 13.80 5.22 -17.75
C LYS A 162 13.77 5.76 -19.18
N ALA A 163 14.84 6.41 -19.63
CA ALA A 163 14.94 6.95 -20.98
C ALA A 163 14.94 5.83 -22.06
N ALA A 164 15.55 4.67 -21.77
CA ALA A 164 15.48 3.51 -22.65
C ALA A 164 14.05 2.95 -22.75
N ALA A 165 13.36 2.83 -21.63
CA ALA A 165 11.97 2.39 -21.57
C ALA A 165 11.02 3.35 -22.32
N GLU A 166 11.23 4.66 -22.20
CA GLU A 166 10.46 5.69 -22.94
C GLU A 166 10.65 5.59 -24.45
N LYS A 167 11.85 5.24 -24.93
CA LYS A 167 12.12 4.99 -26.35
C LYS A 167 11.52 3.69 -26.84
N GLN A 168 11.55 2.65 -26.01
CA GLN A 168 11.06 1.31 -26.38
C GLN A 168 9.53 1.23 -26.36
N TRP A 169 8.88 1.92 -25.42
CA TRP A 169 7.42 1.96 -25.27
C TRP A 169 6.92 3.41 -25.27
N PRO A 170 6.99 4.10 -26.43
CA PRO A 170 6.54 5.49 -26.51
C PRO A 170 5.05 5.61 -26.23
N ASN A 171 4.64 6.69 -25.57
CA ASN A 171 3.25 7.03 -25.26
C ASN A 171 2.51 6.00 -24.38
N GLN A 172 3.23 5.12 -23.68
CA GLN A 172 2.61 4.26 -22.68
C GLN A 172 1.92 5.08 -21.59
N LYS A 173 0.82 4.54 -21.07
CA LYS A 173 0.05 5.14 -19.99
C LYS A 173 -0.40 4.06 -19.02
N TYR A 174 -0.51 4.46 -17.75
CA TYR A 174 -1.28 3.69 -16.78
C TYR A 174 -2.77 3.71 -17.16
N SER A 175 -3.49 2.73 -16.64
CA SER A 175 -4.94 2.62 -16.68
C SER A 175 -5.56 3.78 -15.92
N GLU A 176 -6.54 4.43 -16.53
CA GLU A 176 -7.32 5.49 -15.88
C GLU A 176 -8.24 4.90 -14.79
N HIS A 177 -8.58 3.62 -14.92
CA HIS A 177 -9.44 2.89 -13.99
C HIS A 177 -8.85 1.52 -13.64
N MET A 178 -9.10 1.05 -12.43
CA MET A 178 -8.77 -0.29 -11.96
C MET A 178 -9.95 -0.81 -11.13
N GLU A 179 -10.40 -2.04 -11.40
CA GLU A 179 -11.42 -2.67 -10.58
C GLU A 179 -10.87 -2.98 -9.19
N PRO A 180 -11.57 -2.60 -8.10
CA PRO A 180 -11.14 -2.94 -6.76
C PRO A 180 -11.08 -4.46 -6.55
N LEU A 181 -10.02 -4.92 -5.88
CA LEU A 181 -9.91 -6.31 -5.46
C LEU A 181 -10.50 -6.46 -4.07
N ARG A 182 -11.37 -7.48 -3.90
CA ARG A 182 -12.09 -7.70 -2.64
C ARG A 182 -11.89 -9.12 -2.15
N TRP A 183 -11.39 -9.23 -0.94
CA TRP A 183 -11.22 -10.48 -0.22
C TRP A 183 -12.03 -10.40 1.06
N ILE A 184 -13.33 -10.67 0.92
CA ILE A 184 -14.28 -10.64 2.04
C ILE A 184 -14.21 -11.97 2.77
N ARG A 185 -13.93 -11.92 4.08
CA ARG A 185 -13.90 -13.10 4.95
C ARG A 185 -15.11 -13.09 5.89
N PRO A 186 -15.75 -14.24 6.10
CA PRO A 186 -16.89 -14.33 7.01
C PRO A 186 -16.47 -13.96 8.43
N LYS A 187 -17.39 -13.34 9.18
CA LYS A 187 -17.17 -13.05 10.59
C LYS A 187 -17.09 -14.39 11.33
N LYS A 188 -15.95 -14.71 11.94
CA LYS A 188 -15.88 -15.78 12.94
C LYS A 188 -16.66 -15.28 14.16
N ASP A 189 -17.95 -15.55 14.20
CA ASP A 189 -18.81 -15.17 15.32
C ASP A 189 -18.64 -16.13 16.51
N PHE A 190 -18.05 -17.32 16.30
CA PHE A 190 -17.62 -18.24 17.34
C PHE A 190 -16.38 -19.02 16.86
N VAL A 191 -15.27 -18.89 17.57
CA VAL A 191 -14.16 -19.85 17.50
C VAL A 191 -14.52 -20.95 18.49
N SER A 192 -14.67 -22.20 18.04
CA SER A 192 -14.84 -23.30 18.99
C SER A 192 -13.55 -23.44 19.82
N VAL A 193 -13.67 -23.91 21.06
CA VAL A 193 -12.51 -24.07 21.96
C VAL A 193 -11.42 -24.95 21.31
N GLU A 194 -11.80 -25.90 20.45
CA GLU A 194 -10.86 -26.72 19.70
C GLU A 194 -10.03 -25.94 18.64
N GLU A 195 -10.61 -24.94 17.97
CA GLU A 195 -9.85 -24.07 17.04
C GLU A 195 -8.88 -23.14 17.78
N TYR A 196 -9.15 -22.81 19.05
CA TYR A 196 -8.26 -21.95 19.84
C TYR A 196 -6.97 -22.70 20.23
N PHE A 197 -7.09 -23.96 20.65
CA PHE A 197 -5.94 -24.79 21.04
C PHE A 197 -5.16 -25.38 19.86
N ALA A 198 -5.76 -25.49 18.67
CA ALA A 198 -5.04 -25.90 17.47
C ALA A 198 -4.03 -24.84 16.97
N ASN A 199 -4.17 -23.57 17.37
CA ASN A 199 -3.24 -22.50 16.95
C ASN A 199 -1.97 -22.40 17.82
N ASP A 200 -1.92 -23.02 19.00
CA ASP A 200 -0.74 -22.98 19.89
C ASP A 200 0.24 -24.15 19.63
N ASP A 201 -0.20 -25.21 18.95
CA ASP A 201 0.61 -26.41 18.68
C ASP A 201 1.47 -26.30 17.40
N ASP A 202 1.21 -25.31 16.53
CA ASP A 202 1.95 -25.09 15.28
C ASP A 202 3.17 -24.15 15.44
N GLU A 203 3.43 -23.61 16.65
CA GLU A 203 4.68 -22.94 17.02
C GLU A 203 5.63 -23.89 17.79
N LYS A 204 6.20 -24.88 17.11
CA LYS A 204 7.42 -25.57 17.56
C LYS A 204 8.42 -25.81 16.42
#